data_AF-A0A5B9W7K7-F1
#
_entry.id   AF-A0A5B9W7K7-F1
#
_cell.length_a   1.000
_cell.length_b   1.000
_cell.length_c   1.000
_cell.angle_alpha   90.00
_cell.angle_beta   90.00
_cell.angle_gamma   90.00
#
_symmetry.space_group_name_H-M   'P 1'
#
loop_
_entity.id
_entity.type
_entity.pdbx_description
1 polymer ?
#
loop_
_entity_poly.entity_id
_entity_poly.type
_entity_poly.pdbx_seq_one_letter_code
_entity_poly.pdbx_strand_id
1 'polypeptide(L)'
;MPNPSPADYECDGCGACCGAYLIFASVDDARREPRIEAETQRLAGWLETPKWAYRLHPLPFHESCCFLDADRRCSIYETRPTVCREFAAGDEPCQKARAMRGLPPLEPLARREG
;
A
#
# COMPACT_ATOMS: atom_id res chain seq x y z
N MET A 1 -14.23 19.88 -18.74
CA MET A 1 -14.06 19.35 -17.38
C MET A 1 -12.57 19.34 -17.08
N PRO A 2 -12.08 19.93 -15.97
CA PRO A 2 -10.69 19.71 -15.55
C PRO A 2 -10.50 18.23 -15.22
N ASN A 3 -9.29 17.71 -15.47
CA ASN A 3 -8.95 16.33 -15.13
C ASN A 3 -8.90 16.20 -13.59
N PRO A 4 -9.41 15.11 -13.00
CA PRO A 4 -9.37 14.93 -11.54
C PRO A 4 -7.94 14.84 -11.03
N SER A 5 -7.70 15.48 -9.88
CA SER A 5 -6.45 15.43 -9.11
C SER A 5 -6.43 14.18 -8.21
N PRO A 6 -5.28 13.64 -7.79
CA PRO A 6 -5.23 12.57 -6.78
C PRO A 6 -5.98 12.89 -5.47
N ALA A 7 -6.13 14.17 -5.13
CA ALA A 7 -6.91 14.62 -3.97
C ALA A 7 -8.43 14.43 -4.14
N ASP A 8 -8.91 14.20 -5.36
CA ASP A 8 -10.33 13.92 -5.66
C ASP A 8 -10.69 12.45 -5.44
N TYR A 9 -9.76 11.60 -4.99
CA TYR A 9 -9.99 10.17 -4.80
C TYR A 9 -9.81 9.75 -3.34
N GLU A 10 -10.57 8.74 -2.92
CA GLU A 10 -10.41 8.08 -1.63
C GLU A 10 -10.11 6.60 -1.82
N CYS A 11 -9.15 6.07 -1.05
CA CYS A 11 -8.85 4.65 -1.10
C CYS A 11 -10.05 3.84 -0.61
N ASP A 12 -10.58 2.97 -1.45
CA ASP A 12 -11.70 2.06 -1.14
C ASP A 12 -11.28 0.77 -0.42
N GLY A 13 -10.00 0.65 -0.07
CA GLY A 13 -9.47 -0.53 0.61
C GLY A 13 -9.43 -1.80 -0.24
N CYS A 14 -9.42 -1.72 -1.58
CA CYS A 14 -9.46 -2.90 -2.47
C CYS A 14 -8.22 -3.84 -2.42
N GLY A 15 -7.15 -3.44 -1.73
CA GLY A 15 -5.91 -4.22 -1.60
C GLY A 15 -5.11 -4.40 -2.89
N ALA A 16 -5.43 -3.66 -3.96
CA ALA A 16 -4.78 -3.86 -5.26
C ALA A 16 -3.26 -3.63 -5.22
N CYS A 17 -2.83 -2.56 -4.56
CA CYS A 17 -1.42 -2.22 -4.41
C CYS A 17 -0.66 -3.27 -3.57
N CYS A 18 -1.33 -3.90 -2.60
CA CYS A 18 -0.74 -4.92 -1.73
C CYS A 18 -0.26 -6.16 -2.48
N GLY A 19 -0.83 -6.49 -3.64
CA GLY A 19 -0.41 -7.61 -4.47
C GLY A 19 0.36 -7.22 -5.73
N ALA A 20 0.47 -5.92 -6.04
CA ALA A 20 1.00 -5.45 -7.32
C ALA A 20 2.45 -4.93 -7.25
N TYR A 21 2.87 -4.42 -6.08
CA TYR A 21 4.15 -3.72 -5.93
C TYR A 21 4.97 -4.24 -4.77
N LEU A 22 6.29 -4.07 -4.88
CA LEU A 22 7.21 -4.32 -3.77
C LEU A 22 6.94 -3.31 -2.66
N ILE A 23 6.83 -3.79 -1.42
CA ILE A 23 6.54 -2.95 -0.26
C ILE A 23 7.67 -3.13 0.73
N PHE A 24 8.39 -2.04 0.97
CA PHE A 24 9.43 -1.95 1.96
C PHE A 24 9.08 -0.89 2.99
N ALA A 25 9.43 -1.14 4.25
CA ALA A 25 9.19 -0.24 5.36
C ALA A 25 10.51 0.16 6.02
N SER A 26 10.57 1.36 6.57
CA SER A 26 11.71 1.86 7.33
C SER A 26 11.73 1.31 8.76
N VAL A 27 12.82 1.55 9.50
CA VAL A 27 12.87 1.27 10.94
C VAL A 27 11.83 2.10 11.70
N ASP A 28 11.57 3.34 11.29
CA ASP A 28 10.58 4.20 11.94
C ASP A 28 9.14 3.74 11.66
N ASP A 29 8.88 3.16 10.49
CA ASP A 29 7.61 2.48 10.24
C ASP A 29 7.44 1.28 11.17
N ALA A 30 8.47 0.47 11.39
CA ALA A 30 8.42 -0.67 12.32
C ALA A 30 8.30 -0.26 13.80
N ARG A 31 8.86 0.90 14.18
CA ARG A 31 8.61 1.47 15.52
C ARG A 31 7.15 1.89 15.72
N ARG A 32 6.51 2.40 14.66
CA ARG A 32 5.10 2.81 14.67
C ARG A 32 4.14 1.62 14.63
N GLU A 33 4.51 0.60 13.86
CA GLU A 33 3.78 -0.66 13.72
C GLU A 33 4.72 -1.83 14.02
N PRO A 34 4.82 -2.26 15.29
CA PRO A 34 5.73 -3.33 15.72
C PRO A 34 5.51 -4.66 14.99
N ARG A 35 4.31 -4.89 14.45
CA ARG A 35 4.04 -6.08 13.64
C ARG A 35 4.90 -6.12 12.38
N ILE A 36 5.37 -4.99 11.85
CA ILE A 36 6.31 -4.97 10.73
C ILE A 36 7.60 -5.70 11.11
N GLU A 37 8.14 -5.50 12.31
CA GLU A 37 9.33 -6.23 12.74
C GLU A 37 9.04 -7.71 13.01
N ALA A 38 7.87 -8.02 13.59
CA ALA A 38 7.51 -9.38 14.01
C ALA A 38 7.05 -10.30 12.87
N GLU A 39 6.35 -9.78 11.87
CA GLU A 39 5.64 -10.57 10.85
C GLU A 39 6.23 -10.44 9.45
N THR A 40 7.28 -9.62 9.28
CA THR A 40 7.91 -9.38 7.97
C THR A 40 9.39 -9.76 7.98
N GLN A 41 10.07 -9.55 6.85
CA GLN A 41 11.48 -9.89 6.72
C GLN A 41 12.36 -8.65 6.79
N ARG A 42 13.24 -8.58 7.80
CA ARG A 42 14.30 -7.57 7.81
C ARG A 42 15.29 -7.83 6.67
N LEU A 43 15.69 -6.76 5.99
CA LEU A 43 16.70 -6.80 4.95
C LEU A 43 18.08 -7.10 5.54
N ALA A 44 18.94 -7.73 4.74
CA ALA A 44 20.35 -7.84 5.10
C ALA A 44 20.97 -6.43 5.20
N GLY A 45 21.96 -6.25 6.09
CA GLY A 45 22.51 -4.92 6.38
C GLY A 45 23.07 -4.16 5.17
N TRP A 46 23.56 -4.87 4.14
CA TRP A 46 24.04 -4.25 2.89
C TRP A 46 22.93 -3.81 1.93
N LEU A 47 21.68 -4.23 2.17
CA LEU A 47 20.48 -3.79 1.45
C LEU A 47 19.64 -2.79 2.26
N GLU A 48 19.93 -2.64 3.56
CA GLU A 48 19.22 -1.74 4.45
C GLU A 48 19.59 -0.28 4.12
N THR A 49 18.57 0.55 4.00
CA THR A 49 18.68 2.00 3.82
C THR A 49 17.75 2.70 4.82
N PRO A 50 17.87 4.02 5.06
CA PRO A 50 16.95 4.74 5.93
C PRO A 50 15.46 4.57 5.53
N LYS A 51 15.18 4.35 4.25
CA LYS A 51 13.82 4.13 3.75
C LYS A 51 13.39 2.67 3.76
N TRP A 52 14.33 1.74 3.61
CA TRP A 52 14.04 0.31 3.42
C TRP A 52 14.84 -0.52 4.41
N ALA A 53 14.16 -1.06 5.41
CA ALA A 53 14.72 -1.96 6.41
C ALA A 53 13.96 -3.29 6.49
N TYR A 54 12.65 -3.26 6.23
CA TYR A 54 11.78 -4.42 6.27
C TYR A 54 11.07 -4.62 4.94
N ARG A 55 10.92 -5.87 4.50
CA ARG A 55 10.19 -6.26 3.30
C ARG A 55 8.85 -6.86 3.70
N LEU A 56 7.78 -6.19 3.31
CA LEU A 56 6.38 -6.62 3.53
C LEU A 56 5.84 -7.41 2.32
N HIS A 57 6.28 -7.06 1.11
CA HIS A 57 5.98 -7.81 -0.11
C HIS A 57 7.14 -7.70 -1.11
N PRO A 58 7.55 -8.79 -1.79
CA PRO A 58 7.11 -10.16 -1.59
C PRO A 58 7.74 -10.79 -0.35
N LEU A 59 7.01 -11.72 0.27
CA LEU A 59 7.52 -12.62 1.29
C LEU A 59 7.40 -14.06 0.80
N PRO A 60 8.27 -14.99 1.25
CA PRO A 60 8.12 -16.40 0.94
C PRO A 60 6.70 -16.88 1.27
N PHE A 61 6.10 -17.66 0.36
CA PHE A 61 4.76 -18.24 0.50
C PHE A 61 3.59 -17.24 0.57
N HIS A 62 3.83 -15.95 0.30
CA HIS A 62 2.77 -14.94 0.25
C HIS A 62 2.55 -14.44 -1.17
N GLU A 63 1.30 -14.43 -1.62
CA GLU A 63 0.91 -13.89 -2.94
C GLU A 63 0.72 -12.36 -2.92
N SER A 64 0.65 -11.75 -1.74
CA SER A 64 0.48 -10.32 -1.53
C SER A 64 1.22 -9.86 -0.26
N CYS A 65 1.06 -8.60 0.14
CA CYS A 65 1.52 -8.09 1.43
C CYS A 65 0.95 -8.95 2.57
N CYS A 66 1.79 -9.37 3.52
CA CYS A 66 1.36 -10.20 4.65
C CYS A 66 0.29 -9.57 5.54
N PHE A 67 0.10 -8.24 5.47
CA PHE A 67 -0.96 -7.54 6.19
C PHE A 67 -2.28 -7.42 5.44
N LEU A 68 -2.37 -7.94 4.20
CA LEU A 68 -3.62 -8.01 3.46
C LEU A 68 -4.41 -9.25 3.93
N ASP A 69 -5.58 -9.03 4.51
CA ASP A 69 -6.42 -10.12 4.99
C ASP A 69 -7.22 -10.81 3.86
N ALA A 70 -7.98 -11.85 4.24
CA ALA A 70 -8.81 -12.62 3.32
C ALA A 70 -9.93 -11.79 2.65
N ASP A 71 -10.39 -10.72 3.31
CA ASP A 71 -11.38 -9.78 2.79
C ASP A 71 -10.74 -8.66 1.97
N ARG A 72 -9.44 -8.78 1.67
CA ARG A 72 -8.61 -7.81 0.94
C ARG A 72 -8.49 -6.46 1.64
N ARG A 73 -8.60 -6.42 2.96
CA ARG A 73 -8.40 -5.21 3.77
C ARG A 73 -7.01 -5.23 4.39
N CYS A 74 -6.41 -4.05 4.50
CA CYS A 74 -5.12 -3.91 5.17
C CYS A 74 -5.33 -3.92 6.69
N SER A 75 -4.84 -4.94 7.37
CA SER A 75 -4.94 -5.07 8.84
C SER A 75 -4.12 -4.07 9.63
N ILE A 76 -3.25 -3.30 8.97
CA ILE A 76 -2.47 -2.19 9.57
C ILE A 76 -2.81 -0.85 8.90
N TYR A 77 -4.04 -0.67 8.40
CA TYR A 77 -4.42 0.48 7.57
C TYR A 77 -4.09 1.85 8.20
N GLU A 78 -4.36 2.01 9.50
CA GLU A 78 -4.10 3.25 10.25
C GLU A 78 -2.60 3.52 10.45
N THR A 79 -1.82 2.46 10.64
CA THR A 79 -0.40 2.51 10.95
C THR A 79 0.49 2.20 9.74
N ARG A 80 -0.09 2.18 8.53
CA ARG A 80 0.56 1.83 7.26
C ARG A 80 1.98 2.39 7.14
N PRO A 81 2.92 1.69 6.49
CA PRO A 81 4.23 2.27 6.19
C PRO A 81 4.11 3.57 5.40
N THR A 82 5.11 4.43 5.54
CA THR A 82 5.15 5.73 4.85
C THR A 82 5.00 5.58 3.34
N VAL A 83 5.66 4.58 2.73
CA VAL A 83 5.53 4.29 1.29
C VAL A 83 4.10 3.94 0.87
N CYS A 84 3.30 3.32 1.77
CA CYS A 84 1.90 2.99 1.49
C CYS A 84 0.97 4.19 1.65
N ARG A 85 1.36 5.22 2.43
CA ARG A 85 0.62 6.48 2.56
C ARG A 85 0.94 7.45 1.42
N GLU A 86 2.19 7.47 0.98
CA GLU A 86 2.63 8.29 -0.18
C GLU A 86 2.02 7.79 -1.49
N PHE A 87 1.58 6.54 -1.55
CA PHE A 87 0.83 5.97 -2.65
C PHE A 87 -0.59 6.56 -2.69
N ALA A 88 -0.84 7.49 -3.61
CA ALA A 88 -2.09 8.25 -3.65
C ALA A 88 -3.23 7.42 -4.27
N ALA A 89 -4.44 7.56 -3.71
CA ALA A 89 -5.61 6.96 -4.34
C ALA A 89 -5.87 7.61 -5.72
N GLY A 90 -6.25 6.80 -6.70
CA GLY A 90 -6.65 7.27 -8.03
C GLY A 90 -5.52 7.75 -8.95
N ASP A 91 -4.28 7.79 -8.47
CA ASP A 91 -3.12 8.07 -9.31
C ASP A 91 -2.86 6.95 -10.34
N GLU A 92 -1.95 7.19 -11.29
CA GLU A 92 -1.64 6.20 -12.33
C GLU A 92 -1.20 4.84 -11.74
N PRO A 93 -0.28 4.77 -10.75
CA PRO A 93 0.02 3.53 -10.04
C PRO A 93 -1.21 2.83 -9.43
N CYS A 94 -2.13 3.56 -8.81
CA CYS A 94 -3.36 3.02 -8.24
C CYS A 94 -4.23 2.37 -9.31
N GLN A 95 -4.51 3.10 -10.40
CA GLN A 95 -5.33 2.60 -11.50
C GLN A 95 -4.67 1.37 -12.17
N LYS A 96 -3.34 1.39 -12.32
CA LYS A 96 -2.57 0.26 -12.85
C LYS A 96 -2.66 -0.97 -11.95
N ALA A 97 -2.49 -0.81 -10.64
CA ALA A 97 -2.63 -1.92 -9.69
C ALA A 97 -4.04 -2.53 -9.73
N ARG A 98 -5.09 -1.69 -9.84
CA ARG A 98 -6.47 -2.14 -9.99
C ARG A 98 -6.66 -2.98 -11.25
N ALA A 99 -6.17 -2.48 -12.40
CA ALA A 99 -6.21 -3.22 -13.66
C ALA A 99 -5.47 -4.57 -13.58
N MET A 100 -4.28 -4.62 -12.96
CA MET A 100 -3.52 -5.86 -12.74
C MET A 100 -4.27 -6.90 -11.89
N ARG A 101 -5.30 -6.47 -11.14
CA ARG A 101 -6.12 -7.33 -10.27
C ARG A 101 -7.54 -7.52 -10.79
N GLY A 102 -7.83 -7.07 -12.01
CA GLY A 102 -9.16 -7.17 -12.62
C GLY A 102 -10.23 -6.33 -11.92
N LEU A 103 -9.83 -5.31 -11.16
CA LEU A 103 -10.74 -4.38 -10.49
C LEU A 103 -11.15 -3.25 -11.46
N PRO A 104 -12.37 -2.72 -11.34
CA PRO A 104 -12.76 -1.52 -12.09
C PRO A 104 -11.84 -0.34 -11.72
N PRO A 105 -11.72 0.70 -12.55
CA PRO A 105 -11.04 1.93 -12.16
C PRO A 105 -11.58 2.49 -10.84
N LEU A 106 -10.74 3.20 -10.09
CA LEU A 106 -11.23 3.96 -8.95
C LEU A 106 -11.86 5.23 -9.50
N GLU A 107 -13.11 5.50 -9.13
CA GLU A 107 -13.83 6.71 -9.51
C GLU A 107 -13.50 7.84 -8.52
N PRO A 108 -13.45 9.11 -8.98
CA PRO A 108 -13.30 10.24 -8.09
C PRO A 108 -14.53 10.36 -7.18
N LEU A 109 -14.32 10.90 -5.98
CA LEU A 109 -15.39 11.28 -5.07
C LEU A 109 -16.36 12.20 -5.82
N ALA A 110 -17.65 11.87 -5.77
CA ALA A 110 -18.67 12.78 -6.26
C ALA A 110 -18.50 14.10 -5.51
N ARG A 111 -18.14 15.17 -6.23
CA ARG A 111 -18.04 16.50 -5.64
C ARG A 111 -19.38 16.77 -4.97
N ARG A 112 -19.39 16.88 -3.64
CA ARG A 112 -20.58 17.32 -2.92
C ARG A 112 -20.86 18.74 -3.42
N GLU A 113 -21.82 18.85 -4.33
CA GLU A 113 -22.42 20.12 -4.70
C GLU A 113 -23.06 20.66 -3.42
N GLY A 114 -22.47 21.73 -2.88
CA GLY A 114 -23.08 22.54 -1.83
C GLY A 114 -24.08 23.53 -2.43
#